data_AF-A0A350DBS5-F1
#
_entry.id   AF-A0A350DBS5-F1
#
_cell.length_a   1.000
_cell.length_b   1.000
_cell.length_c   1.000
_cell.angle_alpha   90.00
_cell.angle_beta   90.00
_cell.angle_gamma   90.00
#
_symmetry.space_group_name_H-M   'P 1'
#
loop_
_entity.id
_entity.type
_entity.pdbx_description
1 polymer ?
#
loop_
_entity_poly.entity_id
_entity_poly.type
_entity_poly.pdbx_seq_one_letter_code
_entity_poly.pdbx_strand_id
1 'polypeptide(L)' 'VTLVSLFFTRLTVEHPLLTVLVVVLTSALFSIGGFINALLANKFDDISIVPTFILTPLTYLG' A
#
# COMPACT_ATOMS: atom_id res chain seq x y z
N VAL A 1 -6.09 -7.61 -0.48
CA VAL A 1 -7.49 -7.18 -0.67
C VAL A 1 -8.09 -7.69 -1.96
N THR A 2 -7.53 -7.40 -3.14
CA THR A 2 -8.06 -7.79 -4.46
C THR A 2 -8.50 -9.26 -4.57
N LEU A 3 -7.64 -10.22 -4.21
CA LEU A 3 -7.98 -11.65 -4.24
C LEU A 3 -9.16 -12.01 -3.32
N VAL A 4 -9.22 -11.39 -2.13
CA VAL A 4 -10.31 -11.61 -1.18
C VAL A 4 -11.61 -10.99 -1.71
N SER A 5 -11.54 -9.79 -2.29
CA SER A 5 -12.70 -9.07 -2.83
C SER A 5 -13.39 -9.81 -3.99
N LEU A 6 -12.65 -10.60 -4.80
CA LEU A 6 -13.26 -11.42 -5.87
C LEU A 6 -14.28 -12.45 -5.33
N PHE A 7 -14.14 -12.90 -4.07
CA PHE A 7 -15.10 -13.83 -3.46
C PHE A 7 -16.37 -13.15 -2.97
N PHE A 8 -16.31 -11.85 -2.65
CA PHE A 8 -17.43 -11.08 -2.09
C PHE A 8 -18.08 -10.15 -3.13
N THR A 9 -17.45 -9.92 -4.29
CA THR A 9 -17.94 -9.01 -5.34
C THR A 9 -17.44 -9.45 -6.72
N ARG A 10 -18.29 -9.31 -7.75
CA ARG A 10 -17.88 -9.47 -9.15
C ARG A 10 -17.00 -8.30 -9.58
N LEU A 11 -15.69 -8.46 -9.41
CA LEU A 11 -14.67 -7.55 -9.93
C LEU A 11 -14.31 -7.97 -11.36
N THR A 12 -14.82 -7.23 -12.36
CA THR A 12 -14.36 -7.34 -13.74
C THR A 12 -13.06 -6.55 -13.90
N VAL A 13 -11.95 -7.28 -13.97
CA VAL A 13 -10.64 -6.70 -14.27
C VAL A 13 -10.54 -6.53 -15.79
N GLU A 14 -10.95 -5.36 -16.28
CA GLU A 14 -10.91 -5.04 -17.71
C GLU A 14 -9.47 -4.99 -18.26
N HIS A 15 -8.51 -4.52 -17.46
CA HIS A 15 -7.13 -4.25 -17.91
C HIS A 15 -6.09 -4.86 -16.94
N PRO A 16 -5.86 -6.18 -16.98
CA PRO A 16 -5.05 -6.88 -15.97
C PRO A 16 -3.60 -6.41 -15.93
N LEU A 17 -3.01 -6.06 -17.07
CA LEU A 17 -1.62 -5.58 -17.14
C LEU A 17 -1.45 -4.23 -16.43
N LEU A 18 -2.40 -3.31 -16.64
CA LEU A 18 -2.44 -2.01 -15.97
C LEU A 18 -2.65 -2.17 -14.46
N THR A 19 -3.54 -3.08 -14.04
CA THR A 19 -3.74 -3.39 -12.62
C THR A 19 -2.43 -3.82 -11.95
N VAL A 20 -1.68 -4.74 -12.56
CA VAL A 20 -0.39 -5.21 -12.02
C VAL A 20 0.63 -4.07 -12.00
N LEU A 21 0.73 -3.28 -13.07
CA LEU A 21 1.64 -2.13 -13.13
C LEU A 21 1.37 -1.14 -12.00
N VAL A 22 0.11 -0.76 -11.79
CA VAL A 22 -0.27 0.16 -10.71
C VAL A 22 0.03 -0.43 -9.34
N VAL A 23 -0.19 -1.73 -9.12
CA VAL A 23 0.17 -2.41 -7.86
C VAL A 23 1.68 -2.35 -7.60
N VAL A 24 2.50 -2.59 -8.63
CA VAL A 24 3.96 -2.51 -8.49
C VAL A 24 4.42 -1.07 -8.23
N LEU A 25 3.88 -0.09 -8.96
CA LEU A 25 4.25 1.31 -8.79
C LEU A 25 3.85 1.85 -7.41
N THR A 26 2.64 1.55 -6.96
CA THR A 26 2.14 1.99 -5.64
C THR A 26 2.88 1.31 -4.50
N SER A 27 3.15 0.00 -4.58
CA SER A 27 3.97 -0.70 -3.59
C SER A 27 5.41 -0.16 -3.54
N ALA A 28 6.03 0.14 -4.68
CA ALA A 28 7.34 0.77 -4.73
C ALA A 28 7.32 2.17 -4.11
N LEU A 29 6.32 3.00 -4.43
CA LEU A 29 6.16 4.35 -3.88
C LEU A 29 6.11 4.34 -2.34
N PHE A 30 5.23 3.51 -1.76
CA PHE A 30 5.09 3.43 -0.32
C PHE A 30 6.26 2.72 0.37
N SER A 31 6.92 1.76 -0.29
CA SER A 31 8.14 1.13 0.22
C SER A 31 9.29 2.13 0.31
N ILE A 32 9.48 2.99 -0.70
CA ILE A 32 10.50 4.04 -0.68
C ILE A 32 10.16 5.07 0.41
N GLY A 33 8.90 5.49 0.53
CA GLY A 33 8.47 6.40 1.60
C GLY A 33 8.72 5.84 3.01
N GLY A 34 8.37 4.56 3.23
CA GLY A 34 8.65 3.87 4.48
C GLY A 34 10.14 3.66 4.75
N PHE A 35 10.92 3.39 3.70
CA PHE A 35 12.37 3.23 3.80
C PHE A 35 13.07 4.55 4.17
N ILE A 36 12.69 5.67 3.55
CA ILE A 36 13.22 6.99 3.91
C ILE A 36 12.85 7.33 5.36
N ASN A 37 11.61 7.06 5.80
CA ASN A 37 11.22 7.25 7.19
C ASN A 37 12.06 6.42 8.16
N ALA A 38 12.35 5.17 7.81
CA ALA A 38 13.19 4.30 8.63
C ALA A 38 14.65 4.79 8.71
N LEU A 39 15.19 5.37 7.64
CA LEU A 39 16.54 5.95 7.64
C LEU A 39 16.67 7.21 8.51
N LEU A 40 15.60 8.01 8.60
CA LEU A 40 15.58 9.28 9.35
C LEU A 40 15.07 9.11 10.79
N ALA A 41 14.54 7.94 11.15
CA ALA A 41 13.98 7.65 12.46
C ALA A 41 15.08 7.64 13.54
N ASN A 42 14.83 8.33 14.65
CA ASN A 42 15.75 8.35 15.80
C ASN A 42 15.38 7.31 16.86
N LYS A 43 14.13 6.84 16.86
CA LYS A 43 13.59 5.81 17.75
C LYS A 43 12.71 4.84 16.96
N PHE A 44 12.55 3.62 17.49
CA PHE A 44 11.74 2.58 16.86
C PHE A 44 10.27 2.98 16.66
N ASP A 45 9.74 3.83 17.54
CA ASP A 45 8.38 4.36 17.41
C ASP A 45 8.21 5.24 16.16
N ASP A 46 9.26 5.96 15.73
CA ASP A 46 9.21 6.83 14.55
C ASP A 46 9.09 6.00 13.25
N ILE A 47 9.67 4.79 13.23
CA ILE A 47 9.58 3.87 12.08
C ILE A 47 8.12 3.49 11.81
N SER A 48 7.32 3.35 12.87
CA SER A 48 5.92 2.93 12.80
C SER A 48 4.96 4.03 12.35
N ILE A 49 5.42 5.28 12.20
CA ILE A 49 4.59 6.42 11.80
C ILE A 49 4.00 6.22 10.39
N VAL A 50 4.81 5.83 9.40
CA VAL A 50 4.34 5.64 8.02
C VAL A 50 3.31 4.50 7.90
N PRO A 51 3.54 3.30 8.48
CA PRO A 51 2.52 2.25 8.52
C PRO A 51 1.22 2.69 9.21
N THR A 52 1.32 3.38 10.34
CA THR A 52 0.17 3.68 11.21
C THR A 52 -0.66 4.85 10.71
N PHE A 53 -0.03 5.95 10.30
CA PHE A 53 -0.72 7.19 9.99
C PHE A 53 -0.94 7.42 8.49
N ILE A 54 -0.27 6.66 7.61
CA ILE A 54 -0.41 6.81 6.15
C ILE A 54 -1.02 5.56 5.55
N LEU A 55 -0.34 4.41 5.67
CA LEU A 55 -0.80 3.19 5.02
C LEU A 55 -2.14 2.72 5.56
N THR A 56 -2.26 2.59 6.88
CA THR A 56 -3.47 2.07 7.52
C THR A 56 -4.73 2.86 7.11
N PRO A 57 -4.81 4.20 7.23
CA PRO A 57 -5.96 4.97 6.77
C PRO A 57 -6.22 4.86 5.26
N LEU A 58 -5.18 4.87 4.42
CA LEU A 58 -5.35 4.75 2.97
C LEU A 58 -5.93 3.40 2.56
N THR A 59 -5.55 2.31 3.23
CA THR A 59 -6.17 0.99 3.00
C THR A 59 -7.62 0.90 3.47
N TYR A 60 -8.06 1.74 4.41
CA TYR A 60 -9.46 1.76 4.86
C TYR A 60 -10.34 2.73 4.08
N LEU A 61 -9.74 3.75 3.44
CA LEU A 61 -10.43 4.74 2.60
C LEU A 61 -10.68 4.24 1.16
N GLY A 62 -10.00 3.17 0.74
CA GLY A 62 -10.21 2.50 -0.55
C GLY A 62 -11.07 1.24 -0.40
#